data_AF-A0A951SXJ5-F1
#
_entry.id   AF-A0A951SXJ5-F1
#
_cell.length_a   1.000
_cell.length_b   1.000
_cell.length_c   1.000
_cell.angle_alpha   90.00
_cell.angle_beta   90.00
_cell.angle_gamma   90.00
#
_symmetry.space_group_name_H-M   'P 1'
#
loop_
_entity.id
_entity.type
_entity.pdbx_description
1 polymer ?
#
loop_
_entity_poly.entity_id
_entity_poly.type
_entity_poly.pdbx_seq_one_letter_code
_entity_poly.pdbx_strand_id
1 'polypeptide(L)'
;MLNQVTDGALPLIELTDKIVGLPVVHGSIEITILVRRIFEERPPAAVVLELPTELQHHLREAIDFASSYPIIKTHAISGPDRYLILEPLEPLIEGYRSAVEASIPVYCVDRLTKVPSFFEESFPDTYSLIHYPLNDLYQKYRSTKAEAPVEIQLIDRVREFSMADALKHISDVLPGPILFLCGIRHLAEVEWRLKLSDEDYQSSIEELKSILNPHEAIDRISNDLQSVMADSDQEPLDYVSNLLEVTSSDEVEISSLSVESGEVLFQPGFFNERWLELR
;
A
#
# COMPACT_ATOMS: atom_id res chain seq x y z
N MET A 1 -8.25 -23.45 -22.21
CA MET A 1 -7.26 -22.84 -21.30
C MET A 1 -8.05 -22.30 -20.12
N LEU A 2 -7.68 -22.65 -18.89
CA LEU A 2 -8.38 -22.21 -17.69
C LEU A 2 -8.14 -20.71 -17.49
N ASN A 3 -9.19 -19.90 -17.34
CA ASN A 3 -9.04 -18.48 -17.01
C ASN A 3 -8.62 -18.39 -15.53
N GLN A 4 -7.39 -17.96 -15.24
CA GLN A 4 -6.91 -18.00 -13.86
C GLN A 4 -7.62 -16.98 -12.95
N VAL A 5 -8.16 -15.91 -13.54
CA VAL A 5 -8.93 -14.89 -12.82
C VAL A 5 -10.27 -15.42 -12.34
N THR A 6 -10.97 -16.23 -13.13
CA THR A 6 -12.34 -16.69 -12.81
C THR A 6 -12.43 -18.14 -12.35
N ASP A 7 -11.54 -19.00 -12.84
CA ASP A 7 -11.65 -20.46 -12.66
C ASP A 7 -10.37 -21.08 -12.06
N GLY A 8 -9.31 -20.29 -11.93
CA GLY A 8 -8.05 -20.70 -11.29
C GLY A 8 -8.15 -20.81 -9.77
N ALA A 9 -7.16 -21.46 -9.16
CA ALA A 9 -7.00 -21.44 -7.70
C ALA A 9 -6.74 -20.01 -7.21
N LEU A 10 -7.27 -19.67 -6.03
CA LEU A 10 -7.04 -18.36 -5.43
C LEU A 10 -5.53 -18.14 -5.19
N PRO A 11 -4.93 -17.06 -5.73
CA PRO A 11 -3.49 -16.82 -5.68
C PRO A 11 -3.08 -16.14 -4.36
N LEU A 12 -3.41 -16.80 -3.25
CA LEU A 12 -3.07 -16.34 -1.91
C LEU A 12 -1.66 -16.81 -1.54
N ILE A 13 -0.88 -15.92 -0.95
CA ILE A 13 0.47 -16.20 -0.44
C ILE A 13 0.38 -16.39 1.06
N GLU A 14 0.81 -17.53 1.57
CA GLU A 14 0.88 -17.77 3.00
C GLU A 14 2.04 -16.98 3.61
N LEU A 15 1.70 -15.94 4.39
CA LEU A 15 2.67 -15.11 5.09
C LEU A 15 3.00 -15.71 6.46
N THR A 16 1.96 -16.14 7.17
CA THR A 16 2.01 -16.90 8.42
C THR A 16 0.90 -17.95 8.42
N ASP A 17 0.74 -18.68 9.53
CA ASP A 17 -0.38 -19.62 9.73
C ASP A 17 -1.76 -18.92 9.77
N LYS A 18 -1.79 -17.64 10.18
CA LYS A 18 -3.03 -16.84 10.28
C LYS A 18 -3.20 -15.81 9.18
N ILE A 19 -2.11 -15.40 8.50
CA ILE A 19 -2.13 -14.29 7.55
C ILE A 19 -1.88 -14.82 6.14
N VAL A 20 -2.78 -14.50 5.22
CA VAL A 20 -2.61 -14.70 3.78
C VAL A 20 -2.57 -13.36 3.06
N GLY A 21 -1.60 -13.19 2.17
CA GLY A 21 -1.43 -12.00 1.34
C GLY A 21 -1.99 -12.18 -0.06
N LEU A 22 -2.59 -11.13 -0.63
CA LEU A 22 -2.82 -11.00 -2.06
C LEU A 22 -1.92 -9.88 -2.61
N PRO A 23 -1.02 -10.17 -3.56
CA PRO A 23 -0.22 -9.13 -4.22
C PRO A 23 -1.11 -8.28 -5.13
N VAL A 24 -1.15 -6.98 -4.87
CA VAL A 24 -2.01 -6.02 -5.57
C VAL A 24 -1.20 -5.23 -6.59
N VAL A 25 -1.69 -5.17 -7.82
CA VAL A 25 -1.35 -4.13 -8.79
C VAL A 25 -2.52 -3.15 -8.76
N HIS A 26 -2.26 -1.91 -8.36
CA HIS A 26 -3.28 -0.87 -8.25
C HIS A 26 -3.96 -0.61 -9.59
N GLY A 27 -5.27 -0.31 -9.55
CA GLY A 27 -6.11 -0.10 -10.73
C GLY A 27 -6.37 -1.35 -11.59
N SER A 28 -6.04 -2.55 -11.10
CA SER A 28 -6.24 -3.80 -11.86
C SER A 28 -7.65 -4.36 -11.68
N ILE A 29 -8.38 -4.48 -12.80
CA ILE A 29 -9.68 -5.16 -12.82
C ILE A 29 -9.54 -6.67 -12.55
N GLU A 30 -8.49 -7.32 -13.05
CA GLU A 30 -8.28 -8.75 -12.86
C GLU A 30 -8.06 -9.10 -11.38
N ILE A 31 -7.27 -8.29 -10.67
CA ILE A 31 -7.03 -8.49 -9.24
C ILE A 31 -8.28 -8.10 -8.43
N THR A 32 -9.01 -7.06 -8.84
CA THR A 32 -10.31 -6.70 -8.24
C THR A 32 -11.30 -7.87 -8.29
N ILE A 33 -11.39 -8.58 -9.42
CA ILE A 33 -12.23 -9.78 -9.55
C ILE A 33 -11.74 -10.90 -8.62
N LEU A 34 -10.41 -11.10 -8.51
CA LEU A 34 -9.84 -12.07 -7.57
C LEU A 34 -10.17 -11.74 -6.11
N VAL A 35 -10.14 -10.46 -5.73
CA VAL A 35 -10.58 -10.01 -4.40
C VAL A 35 -12.01 -10.46 -4.16
N ARG A 36 -12.94 -10.16 -5.06
CA ARG A 36 -14.34 -10.58 -4.90
C ARG A 36 -14.49 -12.10 -4.75
N ARG A 37 -13.77 -12.87 -5.58
CA ARG A 37 -13.75 -14.34 -5.49
C ARG A 37 -13.24 -14.84 -4.15
N ILE A 38 -12.26 -14.17 -3.53
CA ILE A 38 -11.78 -14.56 -2.20
C ILE A 38 -12.93 -14.47 -1.18
N PHE A 39 -13.76 -13.43 -1.20
CA PHE A 39 -14.89 -13.34 -0.28
C PHE A 39 -15.96 -14.40 -0.53
N GLU A 40 -16.19 -14.78 -1.80
CA GLU A 40 -17.19 -15.78 -2.17
C GLU A 40 -16.73 -17.21 -1.87
N GLU A 41 -15.46 -17.53 -2.15
CA GLU A 41 -14.93 -18.89 -2.07
C GLU A 41 -14.23 -19.18 -0.73
N ARG A 42 -13.59 -18.18 -0.11
CA ARG A 42 -12.78 -18.33 1.11
C ARG A 42 -12.82 -17.05 1.96
N PRO A 43 -13.99 -16.70 2.54
CA PRO A 43 -14.15 -15.45 3.28
C PRO A 43 -13.16 -15.35 4.45
N PRO A 44 -12.47 -14.20 4.62
CA PRO A 44 -11.54 -14.01 5.72
C PRO A 44 -12.27 -13.65 7.02
N ALA A 45 -11.58 -13.79 8.16
CA ALA A 45 -12.05 -13.31 9.45
C ALA A 45 -11.80 -11.81 9.65
N ALA A 46 -10.83 -11.25 8.92
CA ALA A 46 -10.53 -9.82 8.87
C ALA A 46 -9.80 -9.47 7.59
N VAL A 47 -9.88 -8.21 7.18
CA VAL A 47 -9.15 -7.66 6.04
C VAL A 47 -8.20 -6.58 6.52
N VAL A 48 -6.98 -6.61 6.00
CA VAL A 48 -5.94 -5.63 6.28
C VAL A 48 -5.54 -5.00 4.95
N LEU A 49 -5.48 -3.67 4.90
CA LEU A 49 -5.23 -2.90 3.68
C LEU A 49 -3.93 -2.12 3.81
N GLU A 50 -3.14 -2.11 2.74
CA GLU A 50 -2.09 -1.10 2.52
C GLU A 50 -2.73 0.26 2.22
N LEU A 51 -3.39 0.82 3.23
CA LEU A 51 -3.86 2.20 3.26
C LEU A 51 -3.39 2.83 4.57
N PRO A 52 -3.08 4.14 4.56
CA PRO A 52 -2.73 4.87 5.76
C PRO A 52 -3.76 4.68 6.89
N THR A 53 -3.28 4.43 8.10
CA THR A 53 -4.12 4.26 9.30
C THR A 53 -5.14 5.39 9.53
N GLU A 54 -4.77 6.61 9.16
CA GLU A 54 -5.54 7.84 9.26
C GLU A 54 -6.80 7.80 8.40
N LEU A 55 -6.77 7.05 7.29
CA LEU A 55 -7.92 6.90 6.39
C LEU A 55 -8.99 5.94 6.93
N GLN A 56 -8.70 5.18 7.99
CA GLN A 56 -9.61 4.17 8.53
C GLN A 56 -11.00 4.74 8.90
N HIS A 57 -11.03 5.94 9.47
CA HIS A 57 -12.27 6.60 9.85
C HIS A 57 -12.98 7.17 8.61
N HIS A 58 -12.26 7.86 7.74
CA HIS A 58 -12.82 8.49 6.54
C HIS A 58 -13.35 7.47 5.53
N LEU A 59 -12.72 6.30 5.40
CA LEU A 59 -13.26 5.20 4.59
C LEU A 59 -14.63 4.75 5.09
N ARG A 60 -14.82 4.68 6.41
CA ARG A 60 -16.10 4.31 7.03
C ARG A 60 -17.20 5.33 6.76
N GLU A 61 -16.87 6.61 6.67
CA GLU A 61 -17.84 7.63 6.32
C GLU A 61 -18.11 7.64 4.80
N ALA A 62 -17.06 7.46 3.99
CA ALA A 62 -17.14 7.48 2.54
C ALA A 62 -17.93 6.28 1.96
N ILE A 63 -17.92 5.12 2.64
CA ILE A 63 -18.63 3.92 2.18
C ILE A 63 -20.15 4.09 2.13
N ASP A 64 -20.72 5.01 2.94
CA ASP A 64 -22.16 5.31 2.91
C ASP A 64 -22.58 5.89 1.55
N PHE A 65 -21.61 6.40 0.77
CA PHE A 65 -21.78 6.91 -0.58
C PHE A 65 -21.38 5.89 -1.67
N ALA A 66 -21.18 4.61 -1.34
CA ALA A 66 -20.67 3.59 -2.28
C ALA A 66 -21.56 3.32 -3.52
N SER A 67 -22.80 3.84 -3.53
CA SER A 67 -23.67 3.85 -4.72
C SER A 67 -23.22 4.84 -5.81
N SER A 68 -22.25 5.72 -5.49
CA SER A 68 -21.58 6.63 -6.41
C SER A 68 -20.06 6.37 -6.40
N TYR A 69 -19.25 7.40 -6.66
CA TYR A 69 -17.78 7.34 -6.56
C TYR A 69 -17.33 8.31 -5.46
N PRO A 70 -17.26 7.85 -4.19
CA PRO A 70 -16.81 8.68 -3.09
C PRO A 70 -15.37 9.14 -3.29
N ILE A 71 -15.08 10.37 -2.90
CA ILE A 71 -13.73 10.94 -2.88
C ILE A 71 -13.44 11.37 -1.45
N ILE A 72 -12.32 10.93 -0.91
CA ILE A 72 -11.74 11.47 0.31
C ILE A 72 -10.64 12.45 -0.12
N LYS A 73 -10.86 13.72 0.15
CA LYS A 73 -9.89 14.78 -0.10
C LYS A 73 -9.24 15.16 1.22
N THR A 74 -7.91 15.04 1.31
CA THR A 74 -7.15 15.51 2.46
C THR A 74 -6.35 16.75 2.08
N HIS A 75 -6.53 17.81 2.87
CA HIS A 75 -5.87 19.08 2.66
C HIS A 75 -4.44 19.05 3.21
N ALA A 76 -3.48 19.38 2.38
CA ALA A 76 -2.09 19.49 2.78
C ALA A 76 -1.82 20.89 3.37
N ILE A 77 -1.14 20.98 4.52
CA ILE A 77 -0.70 22.28 5.06
C ILE A 77 0.31 22.95 4.10
N SER A 78 1.11 22.13 3.42
CA SER A 78 2.01 22.55 2.35
C SER A 78 2.07 21.50 1.25
N GLY A 79 1.82 21.88 0.00
CA GLY A 79 1.79 20.98 -1.16
C GLY A 79 0.38 20.84 -1.76
N PRO A 80 0.21 19.98 -2.78
CA PRO A 80 -1.10 19.72 -3.35
C PRO A 80 -1.99 18.91 -2.41
N ASP A 81 -3.30 19.18 -2.46
CA ASP A 81 -4.32 18.32 -1.84
C ASP A 81 -4.19 16.88 -2.36
N ARG A 82 -4.54 15.92 -1.52
CA ARG A 82 -4.54 14.50 -1.89
C ARG A 82 -5.96 14.01 -2.02
N TYR A 83 -6.15 13.10 -2.96
CA TYR A 83 -7.44 12.51 -3.26
C TYR A 83 -7.30 11.00 -3.18
N LEU A 84 -8.19 10.35 -2.44
CA LEU A 84 -8.45 8.93 -2.55
C LEU A 84 -9.83 8.77 -3.15
N ILE A 85 -9.89 8.28 -4.39
CA ILE A 85 -11.14 7.92 -5.05
C ILE A 85 -11.45 6.48 -4.65
N LEU A 86 -12.64 6.24 -4.11
CA LEU A 86 -13.12 4.89 -3.81
C LEU A 86 -13.60 4.24 -5.11
N GLU A 87 -12.67 4.03 -6.04
CA GLU A 87 -12.98 3.49 -7.36
C GLU A 87 -13.25 1.97 -7.31
N PRO A 88 -14.26 1.47 -8.04
CA PRO A 88 -14.58 0.04 -8.06
C PRO A 88 -13.49 -0.86 -8.66
N LEU A 89 -12.52 -0.29 -9.39
CA LEU A 89 -11.44 -1.04 -10.05
C LEU A 89 -10.15 -1.07 -9.25
N GLU A 90 -10.12 -0.47 -8.06
CA GLU A 90 -8.99 -0.52 -7.16
C GLU A 90 -9.14 -1.71 -6.20
N PRO A 91 -8.24 -2.72 -6.25
CA PRO A 91 -8.38 -3.93 -5.44
C PRO A 91 -8.46 -3.67 -3.94
N LEU A 92 -7.75 -2.66 -3.41
CA LEU A 92 -7.84 -2.30 -1.99
C LEU A 92 -9.24 -1.80 -1.60
N ILE A 93 -9.85 -1.00 -2.47
CA ILE A 93 -11.20 -0.46 -2.26
C ILE A 93 -12.24 -1.57 -2.40
N GLU A 94 -12.10 -2.47 -3.38
CA GLU A 94 -12.99 -3.63 -3.49
C GLU A 94 -12.89 -4.54 -2.26
N GLY A 95 -11.67 -4.74 -1.73
CA GLY A 95 -11.47 -5.48 -0.49
C GLY A 95 -12.17 -4.84 0.71
N TYR A 96 -12.09 -3.51 0.79
CA TYR A 96 -12.83 -2.75 1.80
C TYR A 96 -14.35 -2.90 1.65
N ARG A 97 -14.89 -2.68 0.44
CA ARG A 97 -16.33 -2.78 0.13
C ARG A 97 -16.86 -4.17 0.45
N SER A 98 -16.21 -5.21 -0.06
CA SER A 98 -16.59 -6.60 0.15
C SER A 98 -16.58 -6.98 1.64
N ALA A 99 -15.61 -6.46 2.41
CA ALA A 99 -15.59 -6.68 3.86
C ALA A 99 -16.74 -5.97 4.58
N VAL A 100 -17.06 -4.73 4.22
CA VAL A 100 -18.21 -4.01 4.79
C VAL A 100 -19.52 -4.74 4.47
N GLU A 101 -19.73 -5.15 3.22
CA GLU A 101 -20.91 -5.94 2.81
C GLU A 101 -21.05 -7.24 3.61
N ALA A 102 -19.93 -7.92 3.86
CA ALA A 102 -19.88 -9.17 4.62
C ALA A 102 -19.83 -8.97 6.15
N SER A 103 -19.85 -7.73 6.65
CA SER A 103 -19.66 -7.42 8.07
C SER A 103 -18.34 -7.98 8.67
N ILE A 104 -17.29 -8.02 7.86
CA ILE A 104 -15.93 -8.43 8.23
C ILE A 104 -15.13 -7.18 8.68
N PRO A 105 -14.40 -7.23 9.81
CA PRO A 105 -13.59 -6.11 10.27
C PRO A 105 -12.45 -5.78 9.29
N VAL A 106 -12.16 -4.49 9.14
CA VAL A 106 -11.11 -3.97 8.26
C VAL A 106 -10.13 -3.09 9.03
N TYR A 107 -8.85 -3.22 8.72
CA TYR A 107 -7.75 -2.45 9.31
C TYR A 107 -6.86 -1.85 8.21
N CYS A 108 -6.64 -0.54 8.27
CA CYS A 108 -5.62 0.16 7.48
C CYS A 108 -4.32 0.15 8.30
N VAL A 109 -3.18 -0.20 7.69
CA VAL A 109 -1.92 -0.47 8.44
C VAL A 109 -0.70 0.25 7.87
N ASP A 110 -0.85 0.98 6.79
CA ASP A 110 0.25 1.70 6.16
C ASP A 110 0.45 3.09 6.80
N ARG A 111 1.54 3.77 6.44
CA ARG A 111 1.85 5.15 6.83
C ARG A 111 1.70 6.10 5.66
N LEU A 112 1.15 7.28 5.93
CA LEU A 112 1.10 8.36 4.95
C LEU A 112 2.51 8.93 4.71
N THR A 113 2.88 9.16 3.44
CA THR A 113 4.22 9.68 3.07
C THR A 113 4.11 10.94 2.21
N LYS A 114 5.08 11.87 2.29
CA LYS A 114 5.10 13.09 1.45
C LYS A 114 5.52 12.85 0.01
N VAL A 115 6.31 11.81 -0.24
CA VAL A 115 6.89 11.53 -1.56
C VAL A 115 5.88 10.75 -2.39
N PRO A 116 5.33 11.32 -3.47
CA PRO A 116 4.61 10.52 -4.43
C PRO A 116 5.62 9.56 -5.05
N SER A 117 5.23 8.30 -5.24
CA SER A 117 6.11 7.28 -5.81
C SER A 117 6.35 7.53 -7.31
N PHE A 118 7.06 8.60 -7.65
CA PHE A 118 7.37 9.02 -9.02
C PHE A 118 8.64 8.34 -9.55
N PHE A 119 8.85 7.07 -9.22
CA PHE A 119 9.87 6.29 -9.90
C PHE A 119 9.19 5.32 -10.87
N GLU A 120 9.77 5.19 -12.06
CA GLU A 120 9.26 4.26 -13.06
C GLU A 120 9.48 2.83 -12.57
N GLU A 121 8.38 2.17 -12.21
CA GLU A 121 8.37 0.76 -11.85
C GLU A 121 7.70 -0.07 -12.94
N SER A 122 8.31 -1.21 -13.25
CA SER A 122 7.72 -2.20 -14.17
C SER A 122 6.85 -3.19 -13.38
N PHE A 123 5.54 -3.05 -13.51
CA PHE A 123 4.57 -4.03 -13.01
C PHE A 123 4.27 -5.12 -14.04
N PRO A 124 3.86 -6.33 -13.61
CA PRO A 124 3.36 -7.34 -14.54
C PRO A 124 2.10 -6.84 -15.26
N ASP A 125 1.97 -7.16 -16.55
CA ASP A 125 0.73 -6.93 -17.30
C ASP A 125 -0.40 -7.78 -16.70
N THR A 126 -1.37 -7.14 -16.06
CA THR A 126 -2.45 -7.85 -15.35
C THR A 126 -3.38 -8.58 -16.30
N TYR A 127 -3.46 -8.20 -17.58
CA TYR A 127 -4.21 -8.96 -18.57
C TYR A 127 -3.64 -10.38 -18.76
N SER A 128 -2.34 -10.57 -18.52
CA SER A 128 -1.71 -11.89 -18.58
C SER A 128 -2.24 -12.86 -17.51
N LEU A 129 -2.93 -12.37 -16.47
CA LEU A 129 -3.60 -13.19 -15.45
C LEU A 129 -4.70 -14.08 -16.02
N ILE A 130 -5.23 -13.77 -17.20
CA ILE A 130 -6.17 -14.68 -17.86
C ILE A 130 -5.51 -16.03 -18.18
N HIS A 131 -4.19 -16.02 -18.41
CA HIS A 131 -3.43 -17.18 -18.88
C HIS A 131 -2.46 -17.73 -17.82
N TYR A 132 -1.93 -16.88 -16.96
CA TYR A 132 -0.90 -17.22 -15.97
C TYR A 132 -1.39 -16.96 -14.54
N PRO A 133 -1.14 -17.89 -13.60
CA PRO A 133 -1.49 -17.65 -12.20
C PRO A 133 -0.74 -16.43 -11.65
N LEU A 134 -1.43 -15.61 -10.84
CA LEU A 134 -0.82 -14.43 -10.20
C LEU A 134 0.40 -14.80 -9.34
N ASN A 135 0.41 -15.98 -8.72
CA ASN A 135 1.59 -16.46 -7.98
C ASN A 135 2.84 -16.54 -8.85
N ASP A 136 2.71 -17.02 -10.10
CA ASP A 136 3.86 -17.13 -11.02
C ASP A 136 4.34 -15.74 -11.46
N LEU A 137 3.41 -14.83 -11.75
CA LEU A 137 3.74 -13.44 -12.08
C LEU A 137 4.39 -12.72 -10.89
N TYR A 138 3.91 -12.95 -9.68
CA TYR A 138 4.48 -12.40 -8.45
C TYR A 138 5.91 -12.88 -8.23
N GLN A 139 6.16 -14.18 -8.35
CA GLN A 139 7.52 -14.72 -8.23
C GLN A 139 8.45 -14.15 -9.31
N LYS A 140 7.93 -13.99 -10.53
CA LYS A 140 8.69 -13.37 -11.62
C LYS A 140 9.02 -11.92 -11.29
N TYR A 141 8.02 -11.12 -10.92
CA TYR A 141 8.19 -9.72 -10.52
C TYR A 141 9.21 -9.59 -9.39
N ARG A 142 9.10 -10.39 -8.32
CA ARG A 142 10.06 -10.41 -7.19
C ARG A 142 11.50 -10.64 -7.66
N SER A 143 11.71 -11.52 -8.63
CA SER A 143 13.04 -11.82 -9.18
C SER A 143 13.61 -10.76 -10.13
N THR A 144 12.76 -9.86 -10.64
CA THR A 144 13.13 -8.82 -11.62
C THR A 144 12.84 -7.41 -11.14
N LYS A 145 12.45 -7.25 -9.88
CA LYS A 145 12.10 -5.96 -9.27
C LYS A 145 13.29 -5.01 -9.39
N ALA A 146 13.05 -3.82 -9.95
CA ALA A 146 14.05 -2.79 -10.02
C ALA A 146 14.34 -2.23 -8.62
N GLU A 147 15.60 -1.89 -8.36
CA GLU A 147 15.95 -1.11 -7.17
C GLU A 147 15.41 0.31 -7.36
N ALA A 148 14.63 0.78 -6.40
CA ALA A 148 14.16 2.15 -6.39
C ALA A 148 15.29 3.10 -5.94
N PRO A 149 15.17 4.41 -6.19
CA PRO A 149 16.03 5.42 -5.57
C PRO A 149 16.11 5.26 -4.04
N VAL A 150 17.25 5.62 -3.45
CA VAL A 150 17.55 5.38 -2.03
C VAL A 150 16.50 6.03 -1.12
N GLU A 151 16.01 7.21 -1.47
CA GLU A 151 14.99 7.94 -0.71
C GLU A 151 13.69 7.15 -0.64
N ILE A 152 13.30 6.54 -1.76
CA ILE A 152 12.10 5.71 -1.85
C ILE A 152 12.30 4.43 -1.06
N GLN A 153 13.47 3.79 -1.17
CA GLN A 153 13.78 2.60 -0.37
C GLN A 153 13.69 2.87 1.14
N LEU A 154 14.19 4.01 1.62
CA LEU A 154 14.11 4.38 3.03
C LEU A 154 12.66 4.55 3.49
N ILE A 155 11.83 5.20 2.68
CA ILE A 155 10.41 5.38 2.95
C ILE A 155 9.68 4.03 2.98
N ASP A 156 9.95 3.17 1.99
CA ASP A 156 9.35 1.83 1.92
C ASP A 156 9.71 1.00 3.14
N ARG A 157 10.97 1.04 3.57
CA ARG A 157 11.41 0.31 4.77
C ARG A 157 10.59 0.70 6.00
N VAL A 158 10.27 1.99 6.15
CA VAL A 158 9.44 2.49 7.25
C VAL A 158 7.99 2.02 7.11
N ARG A 159 7.41 2.11 5.91
CA ARG A 159 6.05 1.63 5.61
C ARG A 159 5.92 0.12 5.85
N GLU A 160 6.78 -0.67 5.23
CA GLU A 160 6.82 -2.14 5.32
C GLU A 160 7.03 -2.62 6.75
N PHE A 161 7.87 -1.92 7.52
CA PHE A 161 8.02 -2.21 8.94
C PHE A 161 6.72 -1.94 9.72
N SER A 162 6.12 -0.77 9.51
CA SER A 162 4.85 -0.40 10.17
C SER A 162 3.73 -1.39 9.84
N MET A 163 3.62 -1.80 8.57
CA MET A 163 2.65 -2.79 8.12
C MET A 163 2.88 -4.16 8.77
N ALA A 164 4.14 -4.63 8.79
CA ALA A 164 4.48 -5.91 9.40
C ALA A 164 4.21 -5.91 10.92
N ASP A 165 4.55 -4.83 11.62
CA ASP A 165 4.27 -4.67 13.05
C ASP A 165 2.77 -4.70 13.35
N ALA A 166 1.98 -3.93 12.60
CA ALA A 166 0.52 -3.91 12.75
C ALA A 166 -0.10 -5.28 12.46
N LEU A 167 0.36 -5.99 11.43
CA LEU A 167 -0.09 -7.34 11.10
C LEU A 167 0.18 -8.35 12.23
N LYS A 168 1.35 -8.28 12.88
CA LYS A 168 1.64 -9.11 14.07
C LYS A 168 0.63 -8.88 15.17
N HIS A 169 0.43 -7.62 15.57
CA HIS A 169 -0.52 -7.25 16.62
C HIS A 169 -1.96 -7.67 16.30
N ILE A 170 -2.40 -7.49 15.04
CA ILE A 170 -3.74 -7.92 14.61
C ILE A 170 -3.85 -9.46 14.68
N SER A 171 -2.82 -10.19 14.26
CA SER A 171 -2.81 -11.65 14.27
C SER A 171 -2.73 -12.28 15.66
N ASP A 172 -2.23 -11.55 16.66
CA ASP A 172 -2.24 -11.98 18.06
C ASP A 172 -3.64 -11.95 18.65
N VAL A 173 -4.44 -10.96 18.26
CA VAL A 173 -5.80 -10.75 18.79
C VAL A 173 -6.85 -11.54 18.01
N LEU A 174 -6.63 -11.76 16.71
CA LEU A 174 -7.61 -12.42 15.85
C LEU A 174 -7.30 -13.91 15.60
N PRO A 175 -8.34 -14.74 15.42
CA PRO A 175 -8.16 -16.18 15.17
C PRO A 175 -7.72 -16.52 13.73
N GLY A 176 -7.87 -15.60 12.78
CA GLY A 176 -7.61 -15.83 11.34
C GLY A 176 -8.73 -16.61 10.62
N PRO A 177 -8.62 -16.78 9.28
CA PRO A 177 -7.57 -16.24 8.43
C PRO A 177 -7.73 -14.72 8.20
N ILE A 178 -6.63 -13.98 8.23
CA ILE A 178 -6.55 -12.55 7.93
C ILE A 178 -6.11 -12.40 6.48
N LEU A 179 -6.90 -11.68 5.68
CA LEU A 179 -6.55 -11.32 4.31
C LEU A 179 -5.81 -9.99 4.31
N PHE A 180 -4.55 -9.97 3.89
CA PHE A 180 -3.77 -8.76 3.70
C PHE A 180 -3.70 -8.41 2.21
N LEU A 181 -4.27 -7.27 1.83
CA LEU A 181 -4.19 -6.72 0.49
C LEU A 181 -3.08 -5.67 0.46
N CYS A 182 -2.03 -5.95 -0.29
CA CYS A 182 -0.79 -5.19 -0.29
C CYS A 182 -0.26 -5.05 -1.71
N GLY A 183 0.18 -3.85 -2.06
CA GLY A 183 0.94 -3.55 -3.26
C GLY A 183 2.03 -4.60 -3.48
N ILE A 184 2.07 -5.12 -4.70
CA ILE A 184 2.94 -6.23 -5.11
C ILE A 184 4.41 -5.97 -4.76
N ARG A 185 4.80 -4.70 -4.72
CA ARG A 185 6.14 -4.22 -4.38
C ARG A 185 6.54 -4.47 -2.94
N HIS A 186 5.62 -4.24 -2.00
CA HIS A 186 5.88 -4.23 -0.56
C HIS A 186 5.71 -5.61 0.06
N LEU A 187 4.87 -6.45 -0.54
CA LEU A 187 4.46 -7.73 0.04
C LEU A 187 5.66 -8.64 0.39
N ALA A 188 6.70 -8.68 -0.43
CA ALA A 188 7.87 -9.53 -0.19
C ALA A 188 8.67 -9.12 1.07
N GLU A 189 8.80 -7.82 1.31
CA GLU A 189 9.52 -7.28 2.46
C GLU A 189 8.71 -7.39 3.75
N VAL A 190 7.38 -7.24 3.66
CA VAL A 190 6.46 -7.52 4.76
C VAL A 190 6.48 -9.02 5.10
N GLU A 191 6.43 -9.90 4.09
CA GLU A 191 6.55 -11.35 4.27
C GLU A 191 7.82 -11.72 5.03
N TRP A 192 8.97 -11.17 4.61
CA TRP A 192 10.25 -11.43 5.25
C TRP A 192 10.25 -10.98 6.73
N ARG A 193 9.72 -9.78 7.02
CA ARG A 193 9.64 -9.22 8.39
C ARG A 193 8.73 -10.04 9.33
N LEU A 194 7.63 -10.56 8.81
CA LEU A 194 6.72 -11.41 9.57
C LEU A 194 7.37 -12.74 9.99
N LYS A 195 8.38 -13.19 9.24
CA LYS A 195 9.11 -14.45 9.48
C LYS A 195 10.37 -14.30 10.32
N LEU A 196 10.75 -13.07 10.69
CA LEU A 196 11.89 -12.81 11.56
C LEU A 196 11.67 -13.40 12.95
N SER A 197 12.75 -13.89 13.57
CA SER A 197 12.75 -14.23 14.99
C SER A 197 12.54 -12.96 15.83
N ASP A 198 12.13 -13.11 17.09
CA ASP A 198 11.97 -11.96 18.00
C ASP A 198 13.29 -11.16 18.13
N GLU A 199 14.43 -11.84 18.18
CA GLU A 199 15.76 -11.21 18.26
C GLU A 199 16.11 -10.43 16.99
N ASP A 200 15.90 -11.03 15.81
CA ASP A 200 16.15 -10.37 14.53
C ASP A 200 15.20 -9.19 14.32
N TYR A 201 13.94 -9.33 14.75
CA TYR A 201 12.94 -8.28 14.66
C TYR A 201 13.30 -7.07 15.52
N GLN A 202 13.77 -7.29 16.76
CA GLN A 202 14.28 -6.20 17.60
C GLN A 202 15.52 -5.55 16.99
N SER A 203 16.42 -6.34 16.39
CA SER A 203 17.57 -5.80 15.65
C SER A 203 17.13 -4.89 14.48
N SER A 204 16.12 -5.30 13.71
CA SER A 204 15.55 -4.47 12.64
C SER A 204 14.88 -3.19 13.15
N ILE A 205 14.24 -3.23 14.34
CA ILE A 205 13.72 -2.02 15.01
C ILE A 205 14.86 -1.05 15.32
N GLU A 206 15.94 -1.54 15.92
CA GLU A 206 17.07 -0.69 16.27
C GLU A 206 17.77 -0.13 15.02
N GLU A 207 17.88 -0.92 13.95
CA GLU A 207 18.36 -0.43 12.66
C GLU A 207 17.48 0.71 12.11
N LEU A 208 16.15 0.54 12.11
CA LEU A 208 15.22 1.59 11.67
C LEU A 208 15.27 2.83 12.56
N LYS A 209 15.36 2.65 13.89
CA LYS A 209 15.56 3.77 14.81
C LYS A 209 16.86 4.50 14.52
N SER A 210 17.92 3.79 14.13
CA SER A 210 19.19 4.39 13.74
C SER A 210 19.09 5.16 12.42
N ILE A 211 18.28 4.68 11.46
CA ILE A 211 17.95 5.40 10.22
C ILE A 211 17.19 6.69 10.54
N LEU A 212 16.25 6.62 11.50
CA LEU A 212 15.45 7.76 11.94
C LEU A 212 16.20 8.69 12.93
N ASN A 213 17.30 8.24 13.54
CA ASN A 213 18.15 8.96 14.50
C ASN A 213 19.67 8.69 14.25
N PRO A 214 20.29 9.30 13.22
CA PRO A 214 21.66 9.03 12.79
C PRO A 214 22.75 9.52 13.75
N HIS A 215 22.42 10.22 14.84
CA HIS A 215 23.40 10.46 15.92
C HIS A 215 23.83 9.16 16.63
N GLU A 216 23.10 8.05 16.42
CA GLU A 216 23.38 6.73 17.00
C GLU A 216 23.70 5.63 15.95
N ALA A 217 23.65 5.94 14.64
CA ALA A 217 23.84 4.96 13.58
C ALA A 217 25.31 4.74 13.19
N ILE A 218 25.77 3.48 13.23
CA ILE A 218 27.13 3.06 12.88
C ILE A 218 27.34 3.14 11.34
N ASP A 219 28.35 3.91 10.94
CA ASP A 219 29.16 4.02 9.70
C ASP A 219 28.61 3.65 8.30
N ARG A 220 27.65 2.72 8.11
CA ARG A 220 27.18 2.30 6.77
C ARG A 220 26.05 3.16 6.23
N ILE A 221 25.00 3.38 7.03
CA ILE A 221 23.80 4.15 6.63
C ILE A 221 24.12 5.64 6.48
N SER A 222 25.06 6.15 7.29
CA SER A 222 25.54 7.52 7.19
C SER A 222 26.13 7.83 5.81
N ASN A 223 26.82 6.87 5.18
CA ASN A 223 27.40 7.06 3.85
C ASN A 223 26.33 7.11 2.74
N ASP A 224 25.29 6.28 2.82
CA ASP A 224 24.21 6.28 1.82
C ASP A 224 23.36 7.55 1.92
N LEU A 225 23.01 7.99 3.14
CA LEU A 225 22.33 9.27 3.38
C LEU A 225 23.19 10.47 2.96
N GLN A 226 24.49 10.46 3.28
CA GLN A 226 25.42 11.51 2.84
C GLN A 226 25.56 11.57 1.31
N SER A 227 25.47 10.42 0.63
CA SER A 227 25.55 10.37 -0.83
C SER A 227 24.32 11.01 -1.51
N VAL A 228 23.13 10.79 -0.95
CA VAL A 228 21.86 11.39 -1.39
C VAL A 228 21.85 12.90 -1.16
N MET A 229 22.54 13.34 -0.10
CA MET A 229 22.51 14.72 0.38
C MET A 229 23.71 15.56 -0.03
N ALA A 230 24.57 15.01 -0.89
CA ALA A 230 25.76 15.72 -1.38
C ALA A 230 25.44 17.06 -2.04
N ASP A 231 24.21 17.25 -2.53
CA ASP A 231 23.71 18.47 -3.18
C ASP A 231 22.63 19.22 -2.35
N SER A 232 22.37 18.82 -1.10
CA SER A 232 21.35 19.42 -0.22
C SER A 232 21.97 20.12 0.99
N ASP A 233 21.57 21.36 1.24
CA ASP A 233 21.95 22.12 2.44
C ASP A 233 21.20 21.68 3.72
N GLN A 234 20.24 20.76 3.62
CA GLN A 234 19.48 20.24 4.77
C GLN A 234 20.26 19.16 5.53
N GLU A 235 20.01 19.00 6.83
CA GLU A 235 20.53 17.84 7.58
C GLU A 235 19.76 16.54 7.23
N PRO A 236 20.41 15.36 7.27
CA PRO A 236 19.78 14.09 6.88
C PRO A 236 18.51 13.72 7.61
N LEU A 237 18.47 14.11 8.88
CA LEU A 237 17.32 13.97 9.73
C LEU A 237 16.14 14.78 9.26
N ASP A 238 16.37 16.07 9.02
CA ASP A 238 15.32 16.98 8.58
C ASP A 238 14.79 16.53 7.21
N TYR A 239 15.65 16.01 6.34
CA TYR A 239 15.23 15.48 5.06
C TYR A 239 14.28 14.28 5.21
N VAL A 240 14.70 13.21 5.90
CA VAL A 240 13.86 12.01 6.09
C VAL A 240 12.60 12.32 6.92
N SER A 241 12.73 13.11 7.99
CA SER A 241 11.58 13.55 8.79
C SER A 241 10.61 14.35 7.94
N ASN A 242 11.07 15.27 7.10
CA ASN A 242 10.18 16.01 6.19
C ASN A 242 9.48 15.10 5.18
N LEU A 243 10.13 14.03 4.70
CA LEU A 243 9.51 13.05 3.79
C LEU A 243 8.43 12.20 4.48
N LEU A 244 8.56 11.96 5.79
CA LEU A 244 7.65 11.13 6.59
C LEU A 244 6.58 11.93 7.35
N GLU A 245 6.87 13.16 7.78
CA GLU A 245 5.93 14.04 8.46
C GLU A 245 4.86 14.46 7.46
N VAL A 246 3.63 13.99 7.60
CA VAL A 246 2.50 14.57 6.90
C VAL A 246 1.70 15.39 7.91
N THR A 247 1.94 16.71 7.90
CA THR A 247 0.97 17.64 8.46
C THR A 247 -0.14 17.83 7.42
N SER A 248 -1.05 16.87 7.32
CA SER A 248 -2.37 17.17 6.76
C SER A 248 -3.08 18.10 7.75
N SER A 249 -3.78 19.11 7.26
CA SER A 249 -4.76 19.74 8.16
C SER A 249 -5.81 18.69 8.50
N ASP A 250 -6.37 18.72 9.70
CA ASP A 250 -7.49 17.85 10.10
C ASP A 250 -8.74 18.04 9.20
N GLU A 251 -8.73 19.03 8.30
CA GLU A 251 -9.79 19.24 7.32
C GLU A 251 -9.73 18.18 6.22
N VAL A 252 -10.65 17.21 6.33
CA VAL A 252 -10.92 16.18 5.34
C VAL A 252 -12.31 16.42 4.76
N GLU A 253 -12.39 16.47 3.44
CA GLU A 253 -13.65 16.63 2.71
C GLU A 253 -14.03 15.30 2.05
N ILE A 254 -15.24 14.81 2.34
CA ILE A 254 -15.83 13.66 1.65
C ILE A 254 -16.87 14.17 0.66
N SER A 255 -16.63 13.89 -0.62
CA SER A 255 -17.51 14.26 -1.71
C SER A 255 -17.83 13.05 -2.59
N SER A 256 -18.69 13.22 -3.58
CA SER A 256 -19.03 12.20 -4.56
C SER A 256 -18.88 12.77 -5.94
N LEU A 257 -18.19 12.08 -6.85
CA LEU A 257 -18.22 12.46 -8.26
C LEU A 257 -19.65 12.37 -8.78
N SER A 258 -20.10 13.46 -9.40
CA SER A 258 -21.41 13.50 -10.05
C SER A 258 -21.35 12.78 -11.39
N VAL A 259 -22.39 11.99 -11.70
CA VAL A 259 -22.58 11.40 -13.02
C VAL A 259 -23.05 12.46 -14.04
N GLU A 260 -23.52 13.61 -13.55
CA GLU A 260 -24.10 14.70 -14.36
C GLU A 260 -23.07 15.78 -14.77
N SER A 261 -21.90 15.80 -14.12
CA SER A 261 -20.81 16.73 -14.45
C SER A 261 -19.46 16.05 -14.33
N GLY A 262 -18.72 15.98 -15.44
CA GLY A 262 -17.35 15.46 -15.44
C GLY A 262 -16.41 16.40 -14.69
N GLU A 263 -16.12 16.09 -13.44
CA GLU A 263 -15.09 16.77 -12.67
C GLU A 263 -13.71 16.21 -13.05
N VAL A 264 -12.77 17.09 -13.34
CA VAL A 264 -11.37 16.71 -13.56
C VAL A 264 -10.64 16.93 -12.24
N LEU A 265 -10.42 15.85 -11.50
CA LEU A 265 -9.60 15.90 -10.30
C LEU A 265 -8.13 15.93 -10.70
N PHE A 266 -7.39 16.90 -10.18
CA PHE A 266 -5.94 16.90 -10.29
C PHE A 266 -5.37 16.13 -9.10
N GLN A 267 -5.11 14.85 -9.32
CA GLN A 267 -4.35 14.04 -8.38
C GLN A 267 -2.91 13.93 -8.92
N PRO A 268 -1.88 14.24 -8.12
CA PRO A 268 -0.52 13.78 -8.41
C PRO A 268 -0.55 12.25 -8.33
N GLY A 269 -0.86 11.61 -9.46
CA GLY A 269 -1.19 10.20 -9.49
C GLY A 269 0.05 9.32 -9.45
N PHE A 270 -0.10 8.13 -8.89
CA PHE A 270 0.74 6.95 -9.16
C PHE A 270 0.78 6.58 -10.66
N PHE A 271 -0.10 7.14 -11.51
CA PHE A 271 -0.19 6.80 -12.94
C PHE A 271 -0.54 7.95 -13.88
N ASN A 272 -0.59 9.23 -13.44
CA ASN A 272 -1.30 10.27 -14.19
C ASN A 272 -0.44 11.37 -14.86
N GLU A 273 0.89 11.28 -14.84
CA GLU A 273 1.71 12.32 -15.48
C GLU A 273 1.63 12.29 -17.01
N ARG A 274 1.45 11.11 -17.62
CA ARG A 274 1.42 10.99 -19.10
C ARG A 274 0.21 11.62 -19.78
N TRP A 275 -0.88 11.89 -19.05
CA TRP A 275 -2.03 12.60 -19.60
C TRP A 275 -1.74 14.10 -19.79
N LEU A 276 -0.76 14.65 -19.07
CA LEU A 276 -0.35 16.05 -19.18
C LEU A 276 0.58 16.31 -20.38
N GLU A 277 1.32 15.30 -20.84
CA GLU A 277 2.21 15.40 -22.00
C GLU A 277 1.48 15.37 -23.35
N LEU A 278 0.20 14.98 -23.36
CA LEU A 278 -0.64 14.91 -24.56
C LEU A 278 -1.47 16.19 -24.81
N ARG A 279 -1.18 17.29 -24.10
CA ARG A 279 -1.76 18.62 -24.34
C ARG A 279 -0.79 19.59 -24.99
#